data_AF-A0A662JBQ2-F1
#
_entry.id   AF-A0A662JBQ2-F1
#
_cell.length_a   1.000
_cell.length_b   1.000
_cell.length_c   1.000
_cell.angle_alpha   90.00
_cell.angle_beta   90.00
_cell.angle_gamma   90.00
#
_symmetry.space_group_name_H-M   'P 1'
#
loop_
_entity.id
_entity.type
_entity.pdbx_description
1 polymer ?
#
loop_
_entity_poly.entity_id
_entity_poly.type
_entity_poly.pdbx_seq_one_letter_code
_entity_poly.pdbx_strand_id
1 'polypeptide(L)'
;MSEAWVAGAKEMLKAIEKLASKQDKDRLDLINLLTASLRAMERSIMGWFQWVLNPSIMGQFSKEELEEISGNIKRMAEEFVKYDIEITDRYSKKMPRRMEQRRPEQLYL
;
A
#
# COMPACT_ATOMS: atom_id res chain seq x y z
N MET A 1 -5.45 -12.20 18.04
CA MET A 1 -4.58 -11.69 16.94
C MET A 1 -5.31 -10.71 16.02
N SER A 2 -6.57 -10.98 15.63
CA SER A 2 -7.36 -10.07 14.78
C SER A 2 -7.62 -8.70 15.43
N GLU A 3 -7.97 -8.64 16.72
CA GLU A 3 -8.28 -7.38 17.40
C GLU A 3 -7.08 -6.42 17.49
N ALA A 4 -5.91 -6.92 17.88
CA ALA A 4 -4.68 -6.13 17.93
C ALA A 4 -4.26 -5.65 16.52
N TRP A 5 -4.50 -6.47 15.49
CA TRP A 5 -4.24 -6.09 14.10
C TRP A 5 -5.16 -4.94 13.65
N VAL A 6 -6.46 -5.08 13.88
CA VAL A 6 -7.47 -4.07 13.56
C VAL A 6 -7.22 -2.78 14.33
N ALA A 7 -6.88 -2.86 15.62
CA ALA A 7 -6.50 -1.70 16.42
C ALA A 7 -5.29 -0.97 15.83
N GLY A 8 -4.24 -1.70 15.44
CA GLY A 8 -3.07 -1.13 14.79
C GLY A 8 -3.41 -0.44 13.45
N ALA A 9 -4.27 -1.04 12.63
CA ALA A 9 -4.73 -0.43 11.38
C ALA A 9 -5.50 0.88 11.62
N LYS A 10 -6.38 0.91 12.64
CA LYS A 10 -7.13 2.11 13.05
C LYS A 10 -6.20 3.23 13.52
N GLU A 11 -5.16 2.91 14.30
CA GLU A 11 -4.20 3.92 14.77
C GLU A 11 -3.38 4.51 13.61
N MET A 12 -2.98 3.69 12.63
CA MET A 12 -2.32 4.20 11.42
C MET A 12 -3.23 5.11 10.60
N LEU A 13 -4.52 4.75 10.46
CA LEU A 13 -5.48 5.59 9.76
C LEU A 13 -5.63 6.96 10.44
N LYS A 14 -5.82 6.98 11.76
CA LYS A 14 -5.85 8.22 12.55
C LYS A 14 -4.59 9.07 12.38
N ALA A 15 -3.42 8.44 12.34
CA ALA A 15 -2.16 9.15 12.15
C ALA A 15 -2.09 9.83 10.77
N ILE A 16 -2.53 9.14 9.71
CA ILE A 16 -2.61 9.70 8.36
C ILE A 16 -3.60 10.86 8.32
N GLU A 17 -4.80 10.68 8.85
CA GLU A 17 -5.84 11.72 8.89
C GLU A 17 -5.37 12.98 9.65
N LYS A 18 -4.68 12.78 10.78
CA LYS A 18 -4.08 13.88 11.55
C LYS A 18 -3.01 14.63 10.76
N LEU A 19 -2.13 13.91 10.05
CA LEU A 19 -1.12 14.54 9.20
C LEU A 19 -1.78 15.26 8.00
N ALA A 20 -2.85 14.69 7.44
CA ALA A 20 -3.59 15.24 6.31
C ALA A 20 -4.40 16.49 6.67
N SER A 21 -4.87 16.65 7.92
CA SER A 21 -5.72 17.76 8.33
C SER A 21 -4.99 19.09 8.58
N LYS A 22 -3.64 19.08 8.67
CA LYS A 22 -2.84 20.31 8.82
C LYS A 22 -3.07 21.25 7.62
N GLN A 23 -3.53 22.49 7.83
CA GLN A 23 -3.84 23.40 6.71
C GLN A 23 -2.59 23.93 6.00
N ASP A 24 -1.58 24.38 6.75
CA ASP A 24 -0.35 24.96 6.21
C ASP A 24 0.80 23.94 6.33
N LYS A 25 0.93 23.07 5.32
CA LYS A 25 1.95 22.01 5.27
C LYS A 25 3.21 22.52 4.58
N ASP A 26 4.32 22.45 5.30
CA ASP A 26 5.63 22.61 4.69
C ASP A 26 6.07 21.34 3.93
N ARG A 27 7.25 21.40 3.30
CA ARG A 27 7.78 20.27 2.53
C ARG A 27 8.03 19.03 3.41
N LEU A 28 8.45 19.21 4.66
CA LEU A 28 8.71 18.11 5.58
C LEU A 28 7.40 17.45 6.01
N ASP A 29 6.34 18.24 6.25
CA ASP A 29 5.00 17.71 6.53
C ASP A 29 4.49 16.84 5.38
N LEU A 30 4.67 17.28 4.13
CA LEU A 30 4.28 16.51 2.94
C LEU A 30 5.05 15.18 2.84
N ILE A 31 6.36 15.20 3.09
CA ILE A 31 7.20 13.99 3.12
C ILE A 31 6.75 13.04 4.23
N ASN A 32 6.43 13.57 5.41
CA ASN A 32 5.95 12.77 6.54
C ASN A 32 4.59 12.14 6.26
N LEU A 33 3.66 12.89 5.67
CA LEU A 33 2.36 12.37 5.24
C LEU A 33 2.52 11.25 4.20
N LEU A 34 3.38 11.44 3.20
CA LEU A 34 3.68 10.42 2.20
C LEU A 34 4.27 9.17 2.85
N THR A 35 5.24 9.35 3.75
CA THR A 35 5.91 8.25 4.45
C THR A 35 4.93 7.45 5.31
N ALA A 36 4.09 8.13 6.09
CA ALA A 36 3.07 7.49 6.92
C ALA A 36 2.06 6.70 6.08
N SER A 37 1.62 7.28 4.96
CA SER A 37 0.68 6.64 4.03
C SER A 37 1.25 5.36 3.43
N LEU A 38 2.50 5.42 2.93
CA LEU A 38 3.18 4.25 2.36
C LEU A 38 3.40 3.15 3.40
N ARG A 39 3.76 3.50 4.64
CA ARG A 39 3.92 2.52 5.73
C ARG A 39 2.61 1.84 6.11
N ALA A 40 1.50 2.58 6.14
CA ALA A 40 0.20 2.01 6.44
C ALA A 40 -0.29 1.06 5.35
N MET A 41 -0.02 1.41 4.07
CA MET A 41 -0.30 0.54 2.94
C MET A 41 0.57 -0.73 2.99
N GLU A 42 1.89 -0.59 3.14
CA GLU A 42 2.85 -1.71 3.27
C GLU A 42 2.39 -2.71 4.34
N ARG A 43 2.09 -2.21 5.55
CA ARG A 43 1.65 -3.05 6.65
C ARG A 43 0.31 -3.76 6.38
N SER A 44 -0.63 -3.08 5.71
CA SER A 44 -1.93 -3.69 5.34
C SER A 44 -1.75 -4.77 4.28
N ILE A 45 -0.91 -4.51 3.27
CA ILE A 45 -0.56 -5.46 2.22
C ILE A 45 0.10 -6.72 2.83
N MET A 46 1.05 -6.56 3.76
CA MET A 46 1.68 -7.70 4.45
C MET A 46 0.66 -8.58 5.18
N GLY A 47 -0.36 -8.00 5.82
CA GLY A 47 -1.42 -8.79 6.46
C GLY A 47 -2.28 -9.58 5.48
N TRP A 48 -2.64 -8.95 4.36
CA TRP A 48 -3.36 -9.65 3.30
C TRP A 48 -2.55 -10.80 2.72
N PHE A 49 -1.23 -10.63 2.52
CA PHE A 49 -0.37 -11.74 2.11
C PHE A 49 -0.34 -12.87 3.13
N GLN A 50 -0.33 -12.59 4.44
CA GLN A 50 -0.42 -13.63 5.47
C GLN A 50 -1.71 -14.46 5.36
N TRP A 51 -2.82 -13.83 4.97
CA TRP A 51 -4.09 -14.54 4.77
C TRP A 51 -4.08 -15.32 3.46
N VAL A 52 -3.71 -14.68 2.35
CA VAL A 52 -3.75 -15.28 1.00
C VAL A 52 -2.81 -16.47 0.87
N LEU A 53 -1.66 -16.41 1.53
CA LEU A 53 -0.68 -17.50 1.52
C LEU A 53 -1.01 -18.63 2.51
N ASN A 54 -2.14 -18.54 3.24
CA ASN A 54 -2.57 -19.55 4.19
C ASN A 54 -3.86 -20.25 3.70
N PRO A 55 -3.77 -21.48 3.15
CA PRO A 55 -4.93 -22.22 2.65
C PRO A 55 -5.99 -22.50 3.71
N SER A 56 -5.60 -22.66 4.98
CA SER A 56 -6.54 -22.89 6.09
C SER A 56 -7.40 -21.67 6.40
N ILE A 57 -6.92 -20.47 6.09
CA ILE A 57 -7.69 -19.22 6.19
C ILE A 57 -8.50 -19.03 4.90
N MET A 58 -7.85 -19.11 3.74
CA MET A 58 -8.52 -18.89 2.44
C MET A 58 -9.63 -19.90 2.15
N GLY A 59 -9.50 -21.14 2.63
CA GLY A 59 -10.54 -22.16 2.49
C GLY A 59 -11.80 -21.92 3.34
N GLN A 60 -11.80 -20.92 4.24
CA GLN A 60 -12.99 -20.53 5.02
C GLN A 60 -13.90 -19.54 4.28
N PHE A 61 -13.40 -18.86 3.25
CA PHE A 61 -14.17 -17.88 2.49
C PHE A 61 -14.98 -18.56 1.40
N SER A 62 -16.20 -18.07 1.16
CA SER A 62 -16.99 -18.45 -0.01
C SER A 62 -16.38 -17.87 -1.29
N LYS A 63 -16.83 -18.38 -2.44
CA LYS A 63 -16.42 -17.83 -3.73
C LYS A 63 -16.86 -16.37 -3.86
N GLU A 64 -18.07 -16.05 -3.43
CA GLU A 64 -18.65 -14.70 -3.49
C GLU A 64 -17.86 -13.71 -2.63
N GLU A 65 -17.43 -14.12 -1.43
CA GLU A 65 -16.57 -13.30 -0.56
C GLU A 65 -15.19 -13.06 -1.20
N LEU A 66 -14.60 -14.09 -1.82
CA LEU A 66 -13.33 -13.95 -2.53
C LEU A 66 -13.45 -13.05 -3.77
N GLU A 67 -14.56 -13.11 -4.50
CA GLU A 67 -14.84 -12.21 -5.62
C GLU A 67 -14.97 -10.75 -5.17
N GLU A 68 -15.66 -10.49 -4.06
CA GLU A 68 -15.75 -9.14 -3.47
C GLU A 68 -14.37 -8.61 -3.04
N ILE A 69 -13.65 -9.39 -2.22
CA ILE A 69 -12.33 -9.00 -1.68
C ILE A 69 -11.34 -8.77 -2.81
N SER A 70 -11.22 -9.71 -3.75
CA SER A 70 -10.29 -9.61 -4.87
C SER A 70 -10.65 -8.44 -5.80
N GLY A 71 -11.94 -8.20 -6.05
CA GLY A 71 -12.41 -7.07 -6.83
C GLY A 71 -12.01 -5.72 -6.21
N ASN A 72 -12.17 -5.57 -4.90
CA ASN A 72 -11.80 -4.35 -4.17
C ASN A 72 -10.28 -4.12 -4.17
N ILE A 73 -9.49 -5.16 -3.82
CA ILE A 73 -8.02 -5.07 -3.77
C ILE A 73 -7.45 -4.78 -5.17
N LYS A 74 -7.96 -5.46 -6.21
CA LYS A 74 -7.55 -5.23 -7.59
C LYS A 74 -7.75 -3.77 -8.01
N ARG A 75 -8.91 -3.18 -7.74
CA ARG A 75 -9.18 -1.78 -8.13
C ARG A 75 -8.19 -0.81 -7.47
N MET A 76 -7.97 -0.95 -6.16
CA MET A 76 -7.01 -0.12 -5.43
C MET A 76 -5.58 -0.29 -5.97
N ALA A 77 -5.16 -1.53 -6.27
CA ALA A 77 -3.85 -1.81 -6.83
C ALA A 77 -3.68 -1.20 -8.22
N GLU A 78 -4.68 -1.30 -9.10
CA GLU A 78 -4.64 -0.70 -10.43
C GLU A 78 -4.55 0.83 -10.36
N GLU A 79 -5.33 1.47 -9.48
CA GLU A 79 -5.28 2.93 -9.28
C GLU A 79 -3.91 3.37 -8.77
N PHE A 80 -3.37 2.68 -7.77
CA PHE A 80 -2.06 3.00 -7.22
C PHE A 80 -0.93 2.82 -8.26
N VAL A 81 -0.92 1.72 -9.00
CA VAL A 81 0.09 1.43 -10.03
C VAL A 81 0.01 2.43 -11.19
N LYS A 82 -1.20 2.81 -11.63
CA LYS A 82 -1.37 3.86 -12.65
C LYS A 82 -0.76 5.19 -12.19
N TYR A 83 -1.01 5.58 -10.94
CA TYR A 83 -0.44 6.80 -10.38
C TYR A 83 1.09 6.73 -10.23
N ASP A 84 1.63 5.60 -9.78
CA ASP A 84 3.07 5.38 -9.69
C ASP A 84 3.73 5.55 -11.06
N ILE A 85 3.19 4.91 -12.10
CA ILE A 85 3.70 5.04 -13.48
C ILE A 85 3.67 6.51 -13.91
N GLU A 86 2.54 7.21 -13.74
CA GLU A 86 2.38 8.61 -14.16
C GLU A 86 3.43 9.52 -13.49
N ILE A 87 3.58 9.41 -12.17
CA ILE A 87 4.43 10.32 -11.39
C ILE A 87 5.91 9.97 -11.56
N THR A 88 6.27 8.69 -11.56
CA THR A 88 7.66 8.26 -11.74
C THR A 88 8.17 8.60 -13.13
N ASP A 89 7.35 8.44 -14.18
CA ASP A 89 7.71 8.87 -15.53
C ASP A 89 7.90 10.39 -15.61
N ARG A 90 6.92 11.16 -15.10
CA ARG A 90 6.95 12.64 -15.09
C ARG A 90 8.18 13.20 -14.40
N TYR A 91 8.62 12.58 -13.30
CA TYR A 91 9.75 13.06 -12.51
C TYR A 91 11.03 12.26 -12.68
N SER A 92 11.07 11.32 -13.62
CA SER A 92 12.23 10.47 -13.94
C SER A 92 13.52 11.27 -14.15
N LYS A 93 13.41 12.44 -14.80
CA LYS A 93 14.54 13.36 -15.06
C LYS A 93 15.07 14.08 -13.81
N LYS A 94 14.29 14.15 -12.73
CA LYS A 94 14.70 14.72 -11.44
C LYS A 94 15.41 13.71 -10.55
N MET A 95 15.27 12.42 -10.86
CA MET A 95 15.99 11.37 -10.16
C MET A 95 17.44 11.34 -10.66
N PRO A 96 18.44 11.20 -9.79
CA PRO A 96 19.79 10.86 -10.24
C PRO A 96 19.67 9.64 -11.14
N ARG A 97 20.31 9.65 -12.32
CA ARG A 97 20.31 8.50 -13.23
C ARG A 97 20.66 7.29 -12.40
N ARG A 98 19.71 6.37 -12.23
CA ARG A 98 19.98 5.07 -11.62
C ARG A 98 21.12 4.50 -12.48
N MET A 99 22.33 4.42 -11.93
CA MET A 99 23.27 3.40 -12.41
C MET A 99 22.44 2.12 -12.42
N GLU A 100 22.41 1.42 -13.55
CA GLU A 100 21.64 0.21 -13.79
C GLU A 100 21.89 -0.81 -12.67
N GLN A 101 21.21 -0.65 -11.54
CA GLN A 101 20.97 -1.74 -10.61
C GLN A 101 20.01 -2.63 -11.37
N ARG A 102 20.60 -3.67 -11.96
CA ARG A 102 19.92 -4.81 -12.57
C ARG A 102 18.65 -5.06 -11.77
N ARG A 103 17.51 -4.79 -12.41
CA ARG A 103 16.22 -5.26 -11.90
C ARG A 103 16.40 -6.77 -11.66
N PRO A 104 16.11 -7.31 -10.47
CA PRO A 104 15.79 -8.72 -10.40
C PRO A 104 14.53 -8.87 -11.24
N GLU A 105 14.73 -9.20 -12.52
CA GLU A 105 13.68 -9.83 -13.29
C GLU A 105 13.31 -11.08 -12.50
N GLN A 106 12.01 -11.25 -12.24
CA GLN A 106 11.41 -12.39 -11.55
C GLN A 106 11.49 -12.35 -10.02
N LEU A 107 10.37 -12.00 -9.39
CA LEU A 107 9.78 -12.71 -8.25
C LEU A 107 8.38 -12.11 -8.06
N TYR A 108 7.37 -12.96 -7.86
CA TYR A 108 5.95 -12.65 -7.72
C TYR A 108 5.12 -12.57 -9.03
N LEU A 109 5.25 -13.61 -9.86
CA LEU A 109 4.08 -14.21 -10.51
C LEU A 109 3.91 -15.62 -9.95
#